data_AF-A0A942CG53-F1
#
_entry.id   AF-A0A942CG53-F1
#
_cell.length_a   1.000
_cell.length_b   1.000
_cell.length_c   1.000
_cell.angle_alpha   90.00
_cell.angle_beta   90.00
_cell.angle_gamma   90.00
#
_symmetry.space_group_name_H-M   'P 1'
#
loop_
_entity.id
_entity.type
_entity.pdbx_description
1 polymer ?
#
loop_
_entity_poly.entity_id
_entity_poly.type
_entity_poly.pdbx_seq_one_letter_code
_entity_poly.pdbx_strand_id
1 'polypeptide(L)'
;MPKATDTVIYRLHSSHYAATDTTGAFLQGGRWHTQGKHVLYAAEHISLAVLETLVHTTGLPLPPKSVARVTIPAEVLIEHAIWQ
;
A
#
# COMPACT_ATOMS: atom_id res chain seq x y z
N MET A 1 22.47 8.04 -21.17
CA MET A 1 21.56 7.03 -20.60
C MET A 1 20.48 7.79 -19.83
N PRO A 2 19.17 7.50 -20.01
CA PRO A 2 18.17 8.16 -19.19
C PRO A 2 18.44 7.82 -17.72
N LYS A 3 18.50 8.85 -16.88
CA LYS A 3 18.63 8.69 -15.44
C LYS A 3 17.34 8.02 -14.94
N ALA A 4 17.47 7.03 -14.07
CA ALA A 4 16.30 6.42 -13.44
C ALA A 4 15.51 7.53 -12.71
N THR A 5 14.19 7.49 -12.81
CA THR A 5 13.30 8.54 -12.28
C THR A 5 12.61 8.02 -11.03
N ASP A 6 12.50 8.87 -10.00
CA ASP A 6 11.74 8.57 -8.80
C ASP A 6 10.29 8.19 -9.14
N THR A 7 9.79 7.16 -8.50
CA THR A 7 8.42 6.66 -8.71
C THR A 7 7.52 7.16 -7.58
N VAL A 8 6.33 7.63 -7.93
CA VAL A 8 5.33 8.08 -6.94
C VAL A 8 4.22 7.04 -6.85
N ILE A 9 3.95 6.60 -5.63
CA ILE A 9 2.85 5.70 -5.29
C ILE A 9 2.01 6.30 -4.16
N TYR A 10 0.83 5.73 -3.95
CA TYR A 10 -0.16 6.21 -3.02
C TYR A 10 -0.61 5.10 -2.09
N ARG A 11 -0.62 5.39 -0.79
CA ARG A 11 -1.17 4.51 0.24
C ARG A 11 -2.46 5.10 0.78
N LEU A 12 -3.55 4.33 0.73
CA LEU A 12 -4.75 4.61 1.50
C LEU A 12 -4.66 3.88 2.84
N HIS A 13 -4.76 4.60 3.95
CA HIS A 13 -4.69 4.03 5.30
C HIS A 13 -5.76 4.62 6.22
N SER A 14 -5.96 4.01 7.40
CA SER A 14 -6.83 4.62 8.41
C SER A 14 -6.19 5.89 8.96
N SER A 15 -6.98 6.95 9.09
CA SER A 15 -6.53 8.24 9.63
C SER A 15 -6.13 8.19 11.11
N HIS A 16 -6.43 7.09 11.82
CA HIS A 16 -6.03 6.90 13.22
C HIS A 16 -4.55 6.52 13.39
N TYR A 17 -3.89 6.10 12.30
CA TYR A 17 -2.52 5.60 12.35
C TYR A 17 -1.61 6.38 11.40
N ALA A 18 -0.31 6.38 11.71
CA ALA A 18 0.70 6.98 10.84
C ALA A 18 0.76 6.29 9.47
N ALA A 19 1.12 7.04 8.43
CA ALA A 19 1.24 6.52 7.07
C ALA A 19 2.30 5.42 6.91
N THR A 20 3.23 5.28 7.86
CA THR A 20 4.26 4.25 7.91
C THR A 20 3.89 3.07 8.82
N ASP A 21 2.73 3.09 9.47
CA ASP A 21 2.31 2.02 10.37
C ASP A 21 2.04 0.73 9.58
N THR A 22 2.75 -0.34 9.95
CA THR A 22 2.68 -1.67 9.35
C THR A 22 2.09 -2.71 10.31
N THR A 23 1.66 -2.29 11.50
CA THR A 23 1.17 -3.19 12.56
C THR A 23 -0.01 -4.03 12.06
N GLY A 24 -0.92 -3.45 11.26
CA GLY A 24 -2.04 -4.19 10.68
C GLY A 24 -1.61 -5.37 9.79
N ALA A 25 -0.61 -5.17 8.93
CA ALA A 25 -0.06 -6.23 8.07
C ALA A 25 0.76 -7.25 8.89
N PHE A 26 1.46 -6.80 9.92
CA PHE A 26 2.15 -7.72 10.82
C PHE A 26 1.17 -8.68 11.51
N LEU A 27 0.03 -8.16 11.98
CA LEU A 27 -0.97 -8.93 12.71
C LEU A 27 -1.84 -9.83 11.82
N GLN A 28 -2.06 -9.46 10.55
CA GLN A 28 -2.92 -10.20 9.63
C GLN A 28 -2.23 -10.41 8.29
N GLY A 29 -2.19 -11.65 7.82
CA GLY A 29 -1.72 -11.96 6.47
C GLY A 29 -2.58 -11.28 5.40
N GLY A 30 -1.97 -11.02 4.25
CA GLY A 30 -2.66 -10.45 3.10
C GLY A 30 -2.25 -11.17 1.81
N ARG A 31 -2.73 -10.66 0.67
CA ARG A 31 -2.50 -11.30 -0.63
C ARG A 31 -1.02 -11.56 -0.92
N TRP A 32 -0.13 -10.64 -0.53
CA TRP A 32 1.31 -10.68 -0.87
C TRP A 32 2.23 -11.01 0.31
N HIS A 33 1.71 -11.30 1.50
CA HIS A 33 2.55 -11.65 2.65
C HIS A 33 1.84 -12.55 3.67
N THR A 34 2.63 -13.39 4.34
CA THR A 34 2.21 -14.17 5.51
C THR A 34 2.23 -13.29 6.77
N GLN A 35 1.38 -13.61 7.74
CA GLN A 35 1.38 -12.97 9.06
C GLN A 35 2.79 -12.97 9.69
N GLY A 36 3.10 -11.92 10.47
CA GLY A 36 4.40 -11.72 11.11
C GLY A 36 5.42 -10.93 10.29
N LYS A 37 5.02 -10.40 9.12
CA LYS A 37 5.87 -9.56 8.26
C LYS A 37 5.37 -8.11 8.23
N HIS A 38 6.29 -7.16 8.38
CA HIS A 38 5.98 -5.74 8.24
C HIS A 38 5.93 -5.35 6.76
N VAL A 39 4.73 -5.02 6.27
CA VAL A 39 4.50 -4.68 4.85
C VAL A 39 3.60 -3.44 4.73
N LEU A 40 3.94 -2.57 3.77
CA LEU A 40 3.11 -1.45 3.34
C LEU A 40 2.47 -1.77 1.99
N TYR A 41 1.16 -1.65 1.90
CA TYR A 41 0.45 -1.71 0.63
C TYR A 41 0.25 -0.30 0.08
N ALA A 42 0.54 -0.13 -1.20
CA ALA A 42 0.38 1.10 -1.95
C ALA A 42 0.07 0.77 -3.41
N ALA A 43 -0.42 1.76 -4.14
CA ALA A 43 -0.79 1.65 -5.55
C ALA A 43 -0.26 2.85 -6.34
N GLU A 44 -0.03 2.68 -7.64
CA GLU A 44 0.44 3.77 -8.53
C GLU A 44 -0.60 4.89 -8.68
N HIS A 45 -1.87 4.58 -8.43
CA HIS A 45 -2.98 5.54 -8.51
C HIS A 45 -3.84 5.51 -7.25
N ILE A 46 -4.31 6.69 -6.83
CA ILE A 46 -5.24 6.84 -5.70
C ILE A 46 -6.53 6.03 -5.95
N SER A 47 -7.05 6.06 -7.18
CA SER A 47 -8.25 5.30 -7.57
C SER A 47 -8.11 3.80 -7.32
N LEU A 48 -6.94 3.23 -7.59
CA LEU A 48 -6.64 1.82 -7.36
C LEU A 48 -6.57 1.51 -5.85
N ALA A 49 -5.90 2.36 -5.06
CA ALA A 49 -5.86 2.19 -3.60
C ALA A 49 -7.26 2.24 -2.96
N VAL A 50 -8.15 3.09 -3.48
CA VAL A 50 -9.56 3.16 -3.06
C VAL A 50 -10.32 1.91 -3.48
N LEU A 51 -10.17 1.47 -4.74
CA LEU A 51 -10.85 0.27 -5.25
C LEU A 51 -10.48 -0.98 -4.43
N GLU A 52 -9.19 -1.18 -4.16
CA GLU A 52 -8.70 -2.28 -3.31
C GLU A 52 -9.36 -2.26 -1.93
N THR A 53 -9.47 -1.07 -1.32
CA THR A 53 -10.11 -0.94 -0.01
C THR A 53 -11.61 -1.25 -0.05
N LEU A 54 -12.31 -0.81 -1.11
CA LEU A 54 -13.74 -1.05 -1.27
C LEU A 54 -14.06 -2.52 -1.52
N VAL A 55 -13.30 -3.21 -2.38
CA VAL A 55 -13.50 -4.64 -2.68
C VAL A 55 -13.27 -5.52 -1.45
N HIS A 56 -12.33 -5.14 -0.58
CA HIS A 56 -12.04 -5.91 0.64
C HIS A 56 -12.90 -5.51 1.85
N THR A 57 -13.73 -4.47 1.75
CA THR A 57 -14.62 -4.06 2.85
C THR A 57 -16.03 -4.58 2.61
N THR A 58 -16.50 -5.51 3.44
CA THR A 58 -17.87 -6.01 3.37
C THR A 58 -18.80 -5.19 4.28
N GLY A 59 -19.62 -4.33 3.67
CA GLY A 59 -20.91 -3.89 4.24
C GLY A 59 -20.88 -2.90 5.42
N LEU A 60 -19.74 -2.33 5.80
CA LEU A 60 -19.66 -1.29 6.85
C LEU A 60 -19.25 0.06 6.25
N PRO A 61 -19.69 1.20 6.85
CA PRO A 61 -19.15 2.49 6.49
C PRO A 61 -17.63 2.48 6.68
N LEU A 62 -16.90 2.92 5.66
CA LEU A 62 -15.45 3.00 5.76
C LEU A 62 -15.08 3.95 6.90
N PRO A 63 -14.25 3.52 7.87
CA PRO A 63 -13.72 4.45 8.86
C PRO A 63 -12.89 5.52 8.14
N PRO A 64 -12.69 6.71 8.74
CA PRO A 64 -11.91 7.78 8.15
C PRO A 64 -10.58 7.28 7.56
N LYS A 65 -10.37 7.63 6.28
CA LYS A 65 -9.18 7.25 5.52
C LYS A 65 -8.37 8.48 5.15
N SER A 66 -7.06 8.31 5.11
CA SER A 66 -6.10 9.30 4.63
C SER A 66 -5.28 8.72 3.49
N VAL A 67 -4.92 9.57 2.54
CA VAL A 67 -4.02 9.22 1.43
C VAL A 67 -2.63 9.78 1.73
N ALA A 68 -1.63 8.91 1.71
CA ALA A 68 -0.23 9.29 1.77
C ALA A 68 0.41 9.14 0.40
N ARG A 69 1.12 10.17 -0.04
CA ARG A 69 2.01 10.11 -1.20
C ARG A 69 3.37 9.58 -0.76
N VAL A 70 3.86 8.54 -1.42
CA VAL A 70 5.17 7.94 -1.14
C VAL A 70 6.02 8.08 -2.40
N THR A 71 7.24 8.57 -2.22
CA THR A 71 8.25 8.65 -3.29
C THR A 71 9.24 7.52 -3.10
N ILE A 72 9.39 6.68 -4.11
CA ILE A 72 10.41 5.64 -4.18
C ILE A 72 11.58 6.22 -4.98
N PRO A 73 12.77 6.37 -4.37
CA PRO A 73 13.97 6.79 -5.07
C PRO A 73 14.30 5.83 -6.21
N ALA A 74 14.79 6.36 -7.31
CA ALA A 74 15.07 5.58 -8.52
C ALA A 74 16.13 4.48 -8.34
N GLU A 75 16.93 4.55 -7.27
CA GLU A 75 17.97 3.59 -6.93
C GLU A 75 17.45 2.35 -6.19
N VAL A 76 16.18 2.37 -5.74
CA VAL A 76 15.56 1.24 -5.05
C VAL A 76 15.25 0.13 -6.06
N LEU A 77 15.71 -1.08 -5.74
CA LEU A 77 15.42 -2.27 -6.55
C LEU A 77 13.92 -2.60 -6.51
N ILE A 78 13.35 -2.87 -7.67
CA ILE A 78 11.95 -3.27 -7.83
C ILE A 78 11.92 -4.75 -8.23
N GLU A 79 11.19 -5.54 -7.45
CA GLU A 79 10.88 -6.92 -7.77
C GLU A 79 9.44 -7.02 -8.27
N HIS A 80 9.22 -7.76 -9.35
CA HIS A 80 7.90 -8.04 -9.88
C HIS A 80 7.53 -9.49 -9.57
N ALA A 81 6.37 -9.70 -8.96
CA ALA A 81 5.81 -11.01 -8.72
C ALA A 81 4.47 -11.15 -9.47
N ILE A 82 4.29 -12.30 -10.14
CA ILE A 82 3.01 -12.67 -10.74
C ILE A 82 2.25 -13.51 -9.72
N TRP A 83 0.97 -13.21 -9.53
CA TRP A 83 0.11 -14.05 -8.72
C TRP A 83 -0.18 -15.35 -9.47
N GLN A 84 0.07 -16.50 -8.82
CA GLN A 84 -0.27 -17.85 -9.30
C GLN A 84 -1.51 -18.37 -8.59
#